data_AF-A0A923AI46-F1
#
_entry.id   AF-A0A923AI46-F1
#
_cell.length_a   1.000
_cell.length_b   1.000
_cell.length_c   1.000
_cell.angle_alpha   90.00
_cell.angle_beta   90.00
_cell.angle_gamma   90.00
#
_symmetry.space_group_name_H-M   'P 1'
#
loop_
_entity.id
_entity.type
_entity.pdbx_description
1 polymer ?
#
loop_
_entity_poly.entity_id
_entity_poly.type
_entity_poly.pdbx_seq_one_letter_code
_entity_poly.pdbx_strand_id
1 'polypeptide(L)'
;MLIGGDERLSDLVLDVVLHHHERLDGTGYPDFQEGNSISTYVRMAAICDTYDTVTSDRPYGLALSPAEAIEMMTEQPGQFDFQIMSVFSGMIGIFPVGSMVRLESDRLAVVLDDPEGDPSQPPVCPFYCIVTKQALPWRVSPPGHDPIVGIESPDRWRMSNWREIRSGVLAQFKEGPFV
;
A
#
# COMPACT_ATOMS: atom_id res chain seq x y z
N MET A 1 29.07 -13.56 5.97
CA MET A 1 27.86 -14.01 5.23
C MET A 1 28.12 -15.42 4.71
N LEU A 2 27.26 -16.41 4.98
CA LEU A 2 27.51 -17.84 4.69
C LEU A 2 27.58 -18.21 3.20
N ILE A 3 27.36 -17.25 2.30
CA ILE A 3 27.30 -17.44 0.84
C ILE A 3 28.46 -16.77 0.07
N GLY A 4 29.38 -16.09 0.75
CA GLY A 4 30.51 -15.42 0.10
C GLY A 4 31.52 -16.43 -0.44
N GLY A 5 31.50 -16.68 -1.75
CA GLY A 5 32.44 -17.59 -2.43
C GLY A 5 31.79 -18.70 -3.26
N ASP A 6 30.46 -18.75 -3.38
CA ASP A 6 29.79 -19.64 -4.33
C ASP A 6 29.84 -19.03 -5.74
N GLU A 7 30.73 -19.54 -6.58
CA GLU A 7 30.93 -19.09 -7.98
C GLU A 7 29.66 -19.20 -8.85
N ARG A 8 28.60 -19.86 -8.37
CA ARG A 8 27.31 -19.96 -9.06
C ARG A 8 26.42 -18.74 -8.85
N LEU A 9 26.72 -17.91 -7.85
CA LEU A 9 25.95 -16.70 -7.56
C LEU A 9 26.65 -15.48 -8.14
N SER A 10 25.92 -14.69 -8.93
CA SER A 10 26.45 -13.42 -9.45
C SER A 10 26.66 -12.40 -8.32
N ASP A 11 27.64 -11.52 -8.47
CA ASP A 11 27.92 -10.42 -7.55
C ASP A 11 26.68 -9.57 -7.23
N LEU A 12 25.78 -9.38 -8.21
CA LEU A 12 24.51 -8.68 -8.03
C LEU A 12 23.62 -9.34 -6.98
N VAL A 13 23.51 -10.66 -7.00
CA VAL A 13 22.68 -11.41 -6.04
C VAL A 13 23.30 -11.30 -4.65
N LEU A 14 24.62 -11.40 -4.55
CA LEU A 14 25.33 -11.24 -3.27
C LEU A 14 25.12 -9.83 -2.70
N ASP A 15 25.19 -8.80 -3.55
CA ASP A 15 24.92 -7.40 -3.18
C ASP A 15 23.50 -7.22 -2.64
N VAL A 16 22.48 -7.71 -3.35
CA VAL A 16 21.08 -7.62 -2.92
C VAL A 16 20.85 -8.33 -1.58
N VAL A 17 21.33 -9.57 -1.44
CA VAL A 17 21.10 -10.33 -0.20
C VAL A 17 21.82 -9.68 0.98
N LEU A 18 22.99 -9.07 0.77
CA LEU A 18 23.73 -8.40 1.84
C LEU A 18 23.10 -7.06 2.23
N HIS A 19 22.62 -6.29 1.24
CA HIS A 19 22.30 -4.88 1.43
C HIS A 19 20.81 -4.50 1.30
N HIS A 20 19.86 -5.43 1.08
CA HIS A 20 18.43 -5.07 0.95
C HIS A 20 17.81 -4.36 2.19
N HIS A 21 18.49 -4.37 3.34
CA HIS A 21 18.12 -3.59 4.52
C HIS A 21 18.79 -2.20 4.59
N GLU A 22 19.64 -1.84 3.63
CA GLU A 22 20.16 -0.48 3.49
C GLU A 22 19.02 0.50 3.15
N ARG A 23 19.21 1.78 3.51
CA ARG A 23 18.25 2.87 3.30
C ARG A 23 18.97 4.06 2.67
N LEU A 24 18.29 4.80 1.80
CA LEU A 24 18.91 5.90 1.06
C LEU A 24 19.44 7.03 1.96
N ASP A 25 18.92 7.17 3.18
CA ASP A 25 19.33 8.14 4.19
C ASP A 25 20.46 7.64 5.12
N GLY A 26 21.01 6.45 4.87
CA GLY A 26 22.08 5.87 5.68
C GLY A 26 21.63 5.26 7.01
N THR A 27 20.32 5.19 7.28
CA THR A 27 19.78 4.60 8.53
C THR A 27 19.70 3.08 8.51
N GLY A 28 19.94 2.46 7.34
CA GLY A 28 19.94 1.03 7.14
C GLY A 28 21.20 0.32 7.64
N TYR A 29 21.32 -0.96 7.32
CA TYR A 29 22.44 -1.81 7.73
C TYR A 29 22.71 -2.88 6.65
N PRO A 30 23.89 -3.53 6.62
CA PRO A 30 24.97 -3.52 7.63
C PRO A 30 26.02 -2.41 7.52
N ASP A 31 26.19 -1.80 6.35
CA ASP A 31 27.32 -0.92 6.04
C ASP A 31 26.96 0.57 6.09
N PHE A 32 25.68 0.89 6.32
CA PHE A 32 25.16 2.25 6.42
C PHE A 32 25.39 3.04 5.12
N GLN A 33 25.13 2.37 4.00
CA GLN A 33 25.27 2.97 2.68
C GLN A 33 24.23 4.09 2.47
N GLU A 34 24.55 5.09 1.65
CA GLU A 34 23.67 6.24 1.43
C GLU A 34 23.53 6.60 -0.06
N GLY A 35 22.35 7.09 -0.43
CA GLY A 35 22.07 7.62 -1.75
C GLY A 35 22.57 6.74 -2.90
N ASN A 36 23.53 7.27 -3.67
CA ASN A 36 24.04 6.63 -4.89
C ASN A 36 25.04 5.50 -4.70
N SER A 37 25.50 5.24 -3.48
CA SER A 37 26.31 4.04 -3.23
C SER A 37 25.46 2.76 -3.25
N ILE A 38 24.17 2.88 -2.94
CA ILE A 38 23.22 1.76 -2.96
C ILE A 38 22.81 1.47 -4.39
N SER A 39 23.03 0.24 -4.85
CA SER A 39 22.68 -0.19 -6.21
C SER A 39 21.17 -0.16 -6.44
N THR A 40 20.73 0.07 -7.68
CA THR A 40 19.30 0.08 -8.03
C THR A 40 18.59 -1.20 -7.61
N TYR A 41 19.26 -2.36 -7.74
CA TYR A 41 18.69 -3.66 -7.35
C TYR A 41 18.46 -3.77 -5.85
N VAL A 42 19.39 -3.25 -5.04
CA VAL A 42 19.23 -3.17 -3.58
C VAL A 42 18.07 -2.24 -3.22
N ARG A 43 17.94 -1.08 -3.88
CA ARG A 43 16.80 -0.16 -3.65
C ARG A 43 15.46 -0.80 -3.98
N MET A 44 15.37 -1.57 -5.08
CA MET A 44 14.17 -2.32 -5.43
C MET A 44 13.86 -3.38 -4.37
N ALA A 45 14.87 -4.17 -3.96
CA ALA A 45 14.71 -5.20 -2.95
C ALA A 45 14.26 -4.63 -1.60
N ALA A 46 14.81 -3.49 -1.18
CA ALA A 46 14.44 -2.78 0.03
C ALA A 46 12.95 -2.40 0.06
N ILE A 47 12.41 -1.93 -1.06
CA ILE A 47 10.99 -1.61 -1.22
C ILE A 47 10.15 -2.88 -1.13
N CYS A 48 10.47 -3.91 -1.92
CA CYS A 48 9.73 -5.18 -1.92
C CYS A 48 9.73 -5.85 -0.53
N ASP A 49 10.89 -5.94 0.11
CA ASP A 49 11.07 -6.54 1.43
C ASP A 49 10.24 -5.81 2.49
N THR A 50 10.30 -4.47 2.51
CA THR A 50 9.54 -3.68 3.47
C THR A 50 8.04 -3.83 3.26
N TYR A 51 7.58 -3.75 2.00
CA TYR A 51 6.16 -3.88 1.67
C TYR A 51 5.64 -5.26 2.09
N ASP A 52 6.28 -6.34 1.64
CA ASP A 52 5.90 -7.72 1.97
C ASP A 52 5.86 -7.94 3.49
N THR A 53 6.86 -7.40 4.17
CA THR A 53 7.01 -7.49 5.63
C THR A 53 5.85 -6.83 6.38
N VAL A 54 5.27 -5.74 5.87
CA VAL A 54 4.14 -5.04 6.55
C VAL A 54 2.77 -5.46 6.08
N THR A 55 2.65 -6.03 4.87
CA THR A 55 1.40 -6.60 4.35
C THR A 55 1.22 -8.08 4.69
N SER A 56 2.25 -8.75 5.20
CA SER A 56 2.15 -10.14 5.66
C SER A 56 1.66 -10.24 7.11
N ASP A 57 0.80 -11.23 7.38
CA ASP A 57 0.33 -11.53 8.74
C ASP A 57 1.51 -11.94 9.64
N ARG A 58 1.64 -11.29 10.79
CA ARG A 58 2.65 -11.62 11.80
C ARG A 58 2.02 -12.19 13.06
N PRO A 59 2.74 -13.01 13.83
CA PRO A 59 2.24 -13.59 15.09
C PRO A 59 1.73 -12.58 16.12
N TYR A 60 2.07 -11.28 15.99
CA TYR A 60 1.76 -10.23 16.97
C TYR A 60 1.22 -8.93 16.34
N GLY A 61 0.73 -8.96 15.10
CA GLY A 61 0.18 -7.76 14.46
C GLY A 61 -0.69 -8.07 13.24
N LEU A 62 -1.73 -7.27 13.03
CA LEU A 62 -2.56 -7.34 11.83
C LEU A 62 -1.76 -6.81 10.64
N ALA A 63 -1.78 -7.54 9.52
CA ALA A 63 -1.27 -7.07 8.24
C ALA A 63 -1.87 -5.70 7.87
N LEU A 64 -1.02 -4.79 7.39
CA LEU A 64 -1.47 -3.54 6.79
C LEU A 64 -2.14 -3.82 5.44
N SER A 65 -3.19 -3.06 5.12
CA SER A 65 -3.70 -3.03 3.75
C SER A 65 -2.64 -2.47 2.78
N PRO A 66 -2.71 -2.80 1.49
CA PRO A 66 -1.84 -2.21 0.47
C PRO A 66 -1.76 -0.68 0.54
N ALA A 67 -2.91 0.00 0.72
CA ALA A 67 -2.94 1.45 0.87
C ALA A 67 -2.21 1.93 2.14
N GLU A 68 -2.34 1.21 3.26
CA GLU A 68 -1.62 1.51 4.51
C GLU A 68 -0.12 1.31 4.40
N ALA A 69 0.31 0.24 3.74
CA ALA A 69 1.72 -0.03 3.51
C ALA A 69 2.37 1.09 2.68
N ILE A 70 1.72 1.50 1.58
CA ILE A 70 2.20 2.59 0.72
C ILE A 70 2.21 3.92 1.48
N GLU A 71 1.16 4.24 2.25
CA GLU A 71 1.08 5.44 3.10
C GLU A 71 2.25 5.47 4.09
N MET A 72 2.43 4.39 4.86
CA MET A 72 3.48 4.25 5.87
C MET A 72 4.90 4.34 5.29
N MET A 73 5.14 3.77 4.10
CA MET A 73 6.43 3.86 3.41
C MET A 73 6.67 5.27 2.86
N THR A 74 5.63 5.98 2.44
CA THR A 74 5.72 7.37 1.97
C THR A 74 5.98 8.36 3.11
N GLU A 75 5.52 8.05 4.33
CA GLU A 75 5.80 8.81 5.56
C GLU A 75 7.26 8.69 6.05
N GLN A 76 8.13 7.94 5.36
CA GLN A 76 9.56 7.76 5.67
C GLN A 76 10.43 8.47 4.61
N PRO A 77 10.48 9.82 4.63
CA PRO A 77 11.18 10.57 3.60
C PRO A 77 12.68 10.27 3.62
N GLY A 78 13.24 10.00 2.45
CA GLY A 78 14.68 9.75 2.30
C GLY A 78 15.11 8.31 2.56
N GLN A 79 14.25 7.43 3.07
CA GLN A 79 14.60 6.02 3.26
C GLN A 79 14.55 5.20 1.97
N PHE A 80 13.58 5.51 1.10
CA PHE A 80 13.33 4.77 -0.14
C PHE A 80 13.50 5.63 -1.38
N ASP A 81 13.83 4.98 -2.50
CA ASP A 81 13.91 5.64 -3.80
C ASP A 81 12.51 6.01 -4.29
N PHE A 82 12.23 7.32 -4.34
CA PHE A 82 10.91 7.84 -4.71
C PHE A 82 10.48 7.41 -6.12
N GLN A 83 11.41 7.34 -7.07
CA GLN A 83 11.07 6.99 -8.45
C GLN A 83 10.67 5.51 -8.54
N ILE A 84 11.43 4.64 -7.88
CA ILE A 84 11.12 3.19 -7.82
C ILE A 84 9.83 2.97 -7.03
N MET A 85 9.65 3.64 -5.89
CA MET A 85 8.44 3.56 -5.07
C MET A 85 7.19 3.97 -5.85
N SER A 86 7.27 5.05 -6.62
CA SER A 86 6.15 5.52 -7.44
C SER A 86 5.75 4.50 -8.50
N VAL A 87 6.71 3.84 -9.13
CA VAL A 87 6.43 2.77 -10.11
C VAL A 87 5.86 1.54 -9.40
N PHE A 88 6.45 1.13 -8.28
CA PHE A 88 5.97 0.00 -7.46
C PHE A 88 4.52 0.19 -7.03
N SER A 89 4.18 1.36 -6.48
CA SER A 89 2.80 1.72 -6.07
C SER A 89 1.81 1.58 -7.23
N GLY A 90 2.19 2.00 -8.45
CA GLY A 90 1.36 1.82 -9.63
C GLY A 90 1.16 0.37 -10.08
N MET A 91 2.03 -0.56 -9.67
CA MET A 91 1.89 -2.00 -9.96
C MET A 91 0.97 -2.73 -8.99
N ILE A 92 0.79 -2.20 -7.77
CA ILE A 92 -0.09 -2.81 -6.75
C ILE A 92 -1.55 -2.80 -7.18
N GLY A 93 -1.98 -1.77 -7.93
CA GLY A 93 -3.31 -1.69 -8.49
C GLY A 93 -3.75 -0.26 -8.76
N ILE A 94 -4.77 -0.08 -9.60
CA ILE A 94 -5.34 1.24 -9.89
C ILE A 94 -5.96 1.84 -8.62
N PHE A 95 -6.58 0.98 -7.81
CA PHE A 95 -7.23 1.32 -6.55
C PHE A 95 -6.85 0.29 -5.49
N PRO A 96 -5.71 0.44 -4.79
CA PRO A 96 -5.29 -0.51 -3.77
C PRO A 96 -6.33 -0.65 -2.67
N VAL A 97 -6.51 -1.87 -2.14
CA VAL A 97 -7.42 -2.13 -1.01
C VAL A 97 -7.10 -1.19 0.16
N GLY A 98 -8.16 -0.62 0.75
CA GLY A 98 -8.07 0.39 1.80
C GLY A 98 -7.94 1.84 1.31
N SER A 99 -7.84 2.07 0.00
CA SER A 99 -7.82 3.43 -0.56
C SER A 99 -9.16 4.15 -0.36
N MET A 100 -9.09 5.47 -0.12
CA MET A 100 -10.27 6.34 -0.22
C MET A 100 -10.49 6.72 -1.67
N VAL A 101 -11.70 6.52 -2.17
CA VAL A 101 -12.10 6.87 -3.53
C VAL A 101 -13.36 7.71 -3.53
N ARG A 102 -13.51 8.58 -4.54
CA ARG A 102 -14.75 9.31 -4.81
C ARG A 102 -15.52 8.63 -5.93
N LEU A 103 -16.82 8.45 -5.71
CA LEU A 103 -17.74 7.88 -6.68
C LEU A 103 -18.47 8.99 -7.45
N GLU A 104 -19.06 8.65 -8.60
CA GLU A 104 -19.83 9.60 -9.43
C GLU A 104 -21.01 10.22 -8.66
N SER A 105 -21.60 9.50 -7.71
CA SER A 105 -22.67 10.01 -6.84
C SER A 105 -22.24 11.01 -5.76
N ASP A 106 -20.99 11.50 -5.81
CA ASP A 106 -20.37 12.35 -4.80
C ASP A 106 -20.37 11.71 -3.40
N ARG A 107 -20.17 10.40 -3.38
CA ARG A 107 -19.91 9.62 -2.17
C ARG A 107 -18.42 9.31 -2.07
N LEU A 108 -17.92 9.34 -0.85
CA LEU A 108 -16.61 8.78 -0.53
C LEU A 108 -16.79 7.34 -0.09
N ALA A 109 -15.91 6.48 -0.59
CA ALA A 109 -15.92 5.06 -0.34
C ALA A 109 -14.53 4.52 -0.02
N VAL A 110 -14.48 3.37 0.64
CA VAL A 110 -13.25 2.59 0.87
C VAL A 110 -13.24 1.42 -0.10
N VAL A 111 -12.10 1.18 -0.76
CA VAL A 111 -11.88 -0.03 -1.56
C VAL A 111 -11.76 -1.24 -0.66
N LEU A 112 -12.57 -2.27 -0.93
CA LEU A 112 -12.71 -3.43 -0.05
C LEU A 112 -11.82 -4.60 -0.44
N ASP A 113 -11.71 -4.87 -1.73
CA ASP A 113 -11.04 -6.07 -2.26
C ASP A 113 -10.57 -5.83 -3.71
N ASP A 114 -9.80 -6.78 -4.22
CA ASP A 114 -9.42 -6.82 -5.63
C ASP A 114 -10.64 -7.12 -6.52
N PRO A 115 -10.76 -6.48 -7.69
CA PRO A 115 -11.87 -6.74 -8.60
C PRO A 115 -11.78 -8.12 -9.24
N GLU A 116 -12.90 -8.86 -9.22
CA GLU A 116 -13.09 -10.04 -10.07
C GLU A 116 -13.38 -9.61 -11.53
N GLY A 117 -12.36 -9.08 -12.22
CA GLY A 117 -12.48 -8.68 -13.63
C GLY A 117 -11.84 -7.33 -13.94
N ASP A 118 -12.66 -6.31 -14.18
CA ASP A 118 -12.20 -4.97 -14.57
C ASP A 118 -11.42 -4.29 -13.41
N PRO A 119 -10.11 -4.02 -13.56
CA PRO A 119 -9.29 -3.38 -12.53
C PRO A 119 -9.78 -2.01 -12.08
N SER A 120 -10.64 -1.36 -12.87
CA SER A 120 -11.21 -0.04 -12.55
C SER A 120 -12.50 -0.12 -11.71
N GLN A 121 -13.03 -1.31 -11.45
CA GLN A 121 -14.30 -1.52 -10.75
C GLN A 121 -14.18 -2.46 -9.54
N PRO A 122 -13.31 -2.16 -8.56
CA PRO A 122 -13.26 -2.93 -7.33
C PRO A 122 -14.56 -2.76 -6.52
N PRO A 123 -14.91 -3.75 -5.67
CA PRO A 123 -15.95 -3.56 -4.68
C PRO A 123 -15.57 -2.46 -3.69
N VAL A 124 -16.51 -1.58 -3.39
CA VAL A 124 -16.28 -0.42 -2.51
C VAL A 124 -17.38 -0.31 -1.45
N CYS A 125 -17.07 0.27 -0.29
CA CYS A 125 -18.04 0.61 0.73
C CYS A 125 -18.15 2.14 0.89
N PRO A 126 -19.24 2.76 0.38
CA PRO A 126 -19.51 4.17 0.66
C PRO A 126 -19.69 4.41 2.16
N PHE A 127 -19.04 5.44 2.69
CA PHE A 127 -19.11 5.77 4.12
C PHE A 127 -19.52 7.23 4.37
N TYR A 128 -19.46 8.10 3.36
CA TYR A 128 -19.80 9.51 3.50
C TYR A 128 -20.38 10.08 2.20
N CYS A 129 -21.41 10.92 2.29
CA CYS A 129 -21.94 11.68 1.16
C CYS A 129 -21.52 13.14 1.26
N ILE A 130 -20.83 13.64 0.22
CA ILE A 130 -20.29 15.01 0.17
C ILE A 130 -21.41 16.04 0.11
N VAL A 131 -22.47 15.75 -0.66
CA VAL A 131 -23.60 16.65 -0.89
C VAL A 131 -24.42 16.86 0.38
N THR A 132 -24.81 15.77 1.06
CA THR A 132 -25.62 15.84 2.29
C THR A 132 -24.78 16.08 3.54
N LYS A 133 -23.46 15.90 3.45
CA LYS A 133 -22.49 15.97 4.55
C LYS A 133 -22.79 14.98 5.67
N GLN A 134 -23.27 13.80 5.32
CA GLN A 134 -23.67 12.76 6.27
C GLN A 134 -22.84 11.49 6.10
N ALA A 135 -22.58 10.83 7.22
CA ALA A 135 -22.08 9.46 7.22
C ALA A 135 -23.14 8.51 6.66
N LEU A 136 -22.69 7.49 5.94
CA LEU A 136 -23.53 6.47 5.34
C LEU A 136 -23.37 5.15 6.11
N PRO A 137 -24.42 4.32 6.18
CA PRO A 137 -24.29 2.97 6.70
C PRO A 137 -23.34 2.16 5.80
N TRP A 138 -22.40 1.44 6.41
CA TRP A 138 -21.40 0.66 5.69
C TRP A 138 -22.06 -0.52 4.98
N ARG A 139 -22.09 -0.44 3.65
CA ARG A 139 -22.66 -1.44 2.75
C ARG A 139 -21.80 -1.53 1.50
N VAL A 140 -21.59 -2.74 1.00
CA VAL A 140 -20.90 -2.96 -0.27
C VAL A 140 -21.74 -2.39 -1.41
N SER A 141 -21.10 -1.58 -2.24
CA SER A 141 -21.62 -1.20 -3.55
C SER A 141 -21.13 -2.20 -4.58
N PRO A 142 -22.03 -2.85 -5.35
CA PRO A 142 -21.63 -3.75 -6.43
C PRO A 142 -20.74 -3.03 -7.46
N PRO A 143 -19.79 -3.75 -8.09
CA PRO A 143 -19.03 -3.23 -9.23
C PRO A 143 -19.94 -2.63 -10.32
N GLY A 144 -19.54 -1.49 -10.87
CA GLY A 144 -20.23 -0.82 -11.98
C GLY A 144 -21.52 -0.07 -11.63
N HIS A 145 -22.03 -0.14 -10.40
CA HIS A 145 -23.25 0.59 -10.00
C HIS A 145 -23.02 2.10 -9.82
N ASP A 146 -21.87 2.47 -9.27
CA ASP A 146 -21.47 3.85 -8.97
C ASP A 146 -19.96 3.95 -9.22
N PRO A 147 -19.53 4.32 -10.43
CA PRO A 147 -18.14 4.24 -10.85
C PRO A 147 -17.20 5.12 -10.02
N ILE A 148 -15.94 4.69 -9.89
CA ILE A 148 -14.90 5.46 -9.23
C ILE A 148 -14.42 6.58 -10.18
N VAL A 149 -14.48 7.83 -9.69
CA VAL A 149 -13.95 8.99 -10.41
C VAL A 149 -12.47 9.21 -10.12
N GLY A 150 -11.99 8.79 -8.96
CA GLY A 150 -10.57 8.82 -8.60
C GLY A 150 -10.29 8.54 -7.14
N ILE A 151 -9.00 8.36 -6.84
CA ILE A 151 -8.48 8.29 -5.47
C ILE A 151 -8.56 9.68 -4.84
N GLU A 152 -8.95 9.73 -3.57
CA GLU A 152 -9.00 10.95 -2.77
C GLU A 152 -8.07 10.85 -1.56
N SER A 153 -7.61 12.01 -1.07
CA SER A 153 -6.89 12.09 0.20
C SER A 153 -7.83 12.48 1.35
N PRO A 154 -7.73 11.82 2.52
CA PRO A 154 -8.45 12.21 3.73
C PRO A 154 -8.20 13.67 4.15
N ASP A 155 -7.00 14.19 3.90
CA ASP A 155 -6.61 15.57 4.27
C ASP A 155 -7.46 16.61 3.53
N ARG A 156 -7.80 16.32 2.27
CA ARG A 156 -8.69 17.16 1.45
C ARG A 156 -10.06 17.36 2.12
N TRP A 157 -10.51 16.34 2.86
CA TRP A 157 -11.80 16.30 3.53
C TRP A 157 -11.71 16.61 5.03
N ARG A 158 -10.52 16.93 5.54
CA ARG A 158 -10.24 17.18 6.97
C ARG A 158 -10.75 16.05 7.88
N MET A 159 -10.65 14.81 7.41
CA MET A 159 -11.12 13.62 8.14
C MET A 159 -10.05 13.11 9.10
N SER A 160 -10.07 13.61 10.35
CA SER A 160 -9.13 13.18 11.38
C SER A 160 -9.32 11.73 11.83
N ASN A 161 -10.51 11.17 11.65
CA ASN A 161 -10.86 9.79 12.03
C ASN A 161 -10.75 8.79 10.86
N TRP A 162 -10.06 9.15 9.78
CA TRP A 162 -9.94 8.29 8.60
C TRP A 162 -9.38 6.90 8.91
N ARG A 163 -8.29 6.83 9.70
CA ARG A 163 -7.66 5.55 10.06
C ARG A 163 -8.68 4.62 10.74
N GLU A 164 -9.50 5.14 11.65
CA GLU A 164 -10.55 4.39 12.36
C GLU A 164 -11.66 3.93 11.41
N ILE A 165 -12.11 4.80 10.49
CA ILE A 165 -13.12 4.47 9.47
C ILE A 165 -12.59 3.35 8.56
N ARG A 166 -11.40 3.53 7.99
CA ARG A 166 -10.78 2.54 7.09
C ARG A 166 -10.65 1.19 7.77
N SER A 167 -10.03 1.15 8.96
CA SER A 167 -9.84 -0.10 9.69
C SER A 167 -11.18 -0.73 10.08
N GLY A 168 -12.17 0.05 10.50
CA GLY A 168 -13.51 -0.45 10.83
C GLY A 168 -14.26 -1.04 9.63
N VAL A 169 -14.21 -0.36 8.48
CA VAL A 169 -14.82 -0.83 7.23
C VAL A 169 -14.14 -2.12 6.77
N LEU A 170 -12.81 -2.14 6.69
CA LEU A 170 -12.08 -3.34 6.27
C LEU A 170 -12.30 -4.52 7.23
N ALA A 171 -12.33 -4.27 8.54
CA ALA A 171 -12.62 -5.31 9.53
C ALA A 171 -14.04 -5.89 9.38
N GLN A 172 -15.04 -5.06 9.06
CA GLN A 172 -16.41 -5.52 8.85
C GLN A 172 -16.52 -6.46 7.63
N PHE A 173 -15.71 -6.27 6.60
CA PHE A 173 -15.77 -7.04 5.35
C PHE A 173 -14.62 -8.04 5.18
N LYS A 174 -13.76 -8.23 6.20
CA LYS A 174 -12.58 -9.11 6.18
C LYS A 174 -12.91 -10.60 6.01
N GLU A 175 -14.14 -11.01 6.34
CA GLU A 175 -14.65 -12.38 6.14
C GLU A 175 -15.61 -12.51 4.94
N GLY A 176 -15.83 -11.43 4.19
CA GLY A 176 -16.68 -11.37 3.01
C GLY A 176 -18.19 -11.51 3.31
N PRO A 177 -19.08 -10.86 2.54
CA PRO A 177 -20.47 -11.28 2.39
C PRO A 177 -20.66 -12.36 1.30
N PHE A 178 -19.58 -12.96 0.81
CA PHE A 178 -19.52 -13.79 -0.41
C PHE A 178 -19.24 -15.28 -0.14
N VAL A 179 -19.62 -15.81 1.03
CA VAL A 179 -19.80 -17.26 1.23
C VAL A 179 -21.26 -17.64 0.97
#